data_AF-A0A318A3H1-F1
#
_entry.id   AF-A0A318A3H1-F1
#
_cell.length_a   1.000
_cell.length_b   1.000
_cell.length_c   1.000
_cell.angle_alpha   90.00
_cell.angle_beta   90.00
_cell.angle_gamma   90.00
#
_symmetry.space_group_name_H-M   'P 1'
#
loop_
_entity.id
_entity.type
_entity.pdbx_description
1 polymer ?
#
loop_
_entity_poly.entity_id
_entity_poly.type
_entity_poly.pdbx_seq_one_letter_code
_entity_poly.pdbx_strand_id
1 'polypeptide(L)' 'MFNTRATKLMKAKRTGKVNAVIGYNGQSARVRLSSGERICIPTTHRPVIGDWVVEGELSNEQPRKN' A
#
# COMPACT_ATOMS: atom_id res chain seq x y z
N MET A 1 25.72 -10.08 22.13
CA MET A 1 25.54 -8.61 22.15
C MET A 1 24.59 -8.23 21.02
N PHE A 2 23.45 -7.64 21.39
CA PHE A 2 22.39 -7.00 20.60
C PHE A 2 21.96 -7.63 19.27
N ASN A 3 20.82 -8.35 19.38
CA ASN A 3 19.91 -8.82 18.34
C ASN A 3 19.98 -8.02 17.03
N THR A 4 20.21 -8.75 15.95
CA THR A 4 19.86 -8.39 14.58
C THR A 4 18.52 -7.67 14.61
N ARG A 5 18.52 -6.39 14.24
CA ARG A 5 17.33 -5.54 14.15
C ARG A 5 16.36 -6.22 13.18
N ALA A 6 15.54 -7.11 13.71
CA ALA A 6 14.33 -7.55 13.09
C ALA A 6 13.47 -6.28 13.03
N THR A 7 13.65 -5.49 11.98
CA THR A 7 12.59 -4.68 11.39
C THR A 7 11.57 -5.64 10.79
N LYS A 8 11.04 -6.52 11.64
CA LYS A 8 9.73 -7.10 11.54
C LYS A 8 8.79 -5.93 11.79
N LEU A 9 8.79 -4.99 10.84
CA LEU A 9 7.75 -4.00 10.69
C LEU A 9 6.49 -4.79 10.84
N MET A 10 5.84 -4.57 11.97
CA MET A 10 4.60 -5.21 12.35
C MET A 10 3.78 -5.31 11.07
N LYS A 11 3.42 -6.54 10.69
CA LYS A 11 2.32 -6.82 9.78
C LYS A 11 1.03 -6.29 10.44
N ALA A 12 0.99 -5.00 10.76
CA ALA A 12 -0.25 -4.27 10.91
C ALA A 12 -0.95 -4.51 9.58
N LYS A 13 -2.20 -4.95 9.64
CA LYS A 13 -3.00 -5.33 8.48
C LYS A 13 -3.07 -4.11 7.55
N ARG A 14 -2.13 -3.99 6.59
CA ARG A 14 -2.02 -2.87 5.63
C ARG A 14 -3.05 -3.04 4.53
N THR A 15 -4.30 -3.26 4.95
CA THR A 15 -5.44 -3.49 4.08
C THR A 15 -6.35 -2.28 4.21
N GLY A 16 -6.71 -1.69 3.08
CA GLY A 16 -7.59 -0.54 3.06
C GLY A 16 -7.67 0.09 1.68
N LYS A 17 -8.65 0.97 1.51
CA LYS A 17 -8.84 1.70 0.26
C LYS A 17 -7.87 2.88 0.17
N VAL A 18 -7.23 3.06 -0.98
CA VAL A 18 -6.38 4.21 -1.26
C VAL A 18 -7.24 5.47 -1.30
N ASN A 19 -6.98 6.39 -0.38
CA ASN A 19 -7.62 7.69 -0.31
C ASN A 19 -6.78 8.78 -1.01
N ALA A 20 -5.45 8.66 -0.98
CA ALA A 20 -4.56 9.58 -1.69
C ALA A 20 -3.25 8.91 -2.08
N VAL A 21 -2.64 9.38 -3.17
CA VAL A 21 -1.32 8.93 -3.63
C VAL A 21 -0.32 10.06 -3.39
N ILE A 22 0.62 9.83 -2.50
CA ILE A 22 1.60 10.83 -2.06
C ILE A 22 2.78 10.87 -3.03
N GLY A 23 3.20 9.72 -3.55
CA GLY A 23 4.30 9.63 -4.50
C GLY A 23 4.41 8.25 -5.12
N TYR A 24 4.99 8.18 -6.31
CA TYR A 24 5.22 6.95 -7.05
C TYR A 24 6.53 7.07 -7.81
N ASN A 25 7.40 6.07 -7.71
CA ASN A 25 8.73 6.09 -8.31
C ASN A 25 8.93 5.04 -9.41
N GLY A 26 7.87 4.40 -9.90
CA GLY A 26 7.97 3.31 -10.88
C GLY A 26 7.96 1.90 -10.28
N GLN A 27 8.50 1.73 -9.07
CA GLN A 27 8.64 0.41 -8.41
C GLN A 27 7.77 0.27 -7.16
N SER A 28 7.51 1.39 -6.49
CA SER A 28 6.72 1.47 -5.27
C SER A 28 5.93 2.78 -5.23
N ALA A 29 4.78 2.73 -4.59
CA ALA A 29 3.95 3.89 -4.35
C ALA A 29 3.79 4.14 -2.85
N ARG A 30 3.88 5.41 -2.46
CA ARG A 30 3.48 5.87 -1.14
C ARG A 30 2.04 6.36 -1.21
N VAL A 31 1.16 5.69 -0.47
CA VAL A 31 -0.27 5.96 -0.46
C VAL A 31 -0.77 6.25 0.94
N ARG A 32 -1.86 7.00 1.04
CA ARG A 32 -2.64 7.17 2.26
C ARG A 32 -3.91 6.33 2.14
N LEU A 33 -4.12 5.43 3.09
CA LEU A 33 -5.34 4.64 3.19
C LEU A 33 -6.50 5.48 3.74
N SER A 34 -7.73 5.00 3.56
CA SER A 34 -8.95 5.59 4.12
C SER A 34 -8.94 5.63 5.65
N SER A 35 -8.19 4.73 6.31
CA SER A 35 -7.92 4.77 7.75
C SER A 35 -7.08 5.98 8.18
N GLY A 36 -6.50 6.72 7.22
CA GLY A 36 -5.58 7.82 7.45
C GLY A 36 -4.12 7.39 7.50
N GLU A 37 -3.83 6.09 7.57
CA GLU A 37 -2.47 5.52 7.60
C GLU A 37 -1.72 5.77 6.30
N ARG A 38 -0.41 6.00 6.39
CA ARG A 38 0.48 6.18 5.23
C ARG A 38 1.37 4.97 5.09
N ILE A 39 1.28 4.28 3.95
CA ILE A 39 2.05 3.08 3.68
C ILE A 39 2.79 3.19 2.35
N CYS A 40 3.90 2.47 2.24
CA CYS A 40 4.56 2.22 0.97
C CYS A 40 4.17 0.81 0.51
N ILE A 41 3.69 0.71 -0.73
CA ILE A 41 3.28 -0.54 -1.37
C ILE A 41 4.17 -0.75 -2.60
N PRO A 42 4.70 -1.97 -2.83
CA PRO A 42 5.36 -2.30 -4.08
C PRO A 42 4.30 -2.37 -5.19
N THR A 43 4.55 -1.70 -6.31
CA THR A 43 3.67 -1.73 -7.47
C THR A 43 4.41 -1.27 -8.72
N THR A 44 4.17 -1.97 -9.82
CA THR A 44 4.72 -1.65 -11.14
C THR A 44 3.93 -0.56 -11.87
N HIS A 45 2.81 -0.11 -11.31
CA HIS A 45 1.96 0.93 -11.89
C HIS A 45 1.51 1.91 -10.81
N ARG A 46 1.19 3.14 -11.22
CA ARG A 46 0.75 4.18 -10.29
C ARG A 46 -0.63 3.82 -9.75
N PRO A 47 -0.81 3.65 -8.43
CA PRO A 47 -2.13 3.46 -7.84
C PRO A 47 -3.00 4.66 -8.13
N VAL A 48 -4.31 4.45 -8.13
CA VAL A 48 -5.31 5.52 -8.20
C VAL A 48 -6.13 5.58 -6.92
N ILE A 49 -6.73 6.73 -6.69
CA ILE A 49 -7.67 6.90 -5.58
C ILE A 49 -8.85 5.98 -5.85
N GLY A 50 -9.18 5.15 -4.86
CA GLY A 50 -10.23 4.14 -5.00
C GLY A 50 -9.72 2.71 -5.06
N ASP A 51 -8.44 2.50 -5.38
CA ASP A 51 -7.83 1.17 -5.39
C ASP A 51 -7.82 0.56 -3.99
N TRP A 52 -7.80 -0.76 -3.94
CA TRP A 52 -7.66 -1.49 -2.69
C TRP A 52 -6.23 -1.92 -2.48
N VAL A 53 -5.72 -1.71 -1.27
CA VAL A 53 -4.50 -2.37 -0.80
C VAL A 53 -4.93 -3.54 0.08
N VAL A 54 -4.32 -4.70 -0.11
CA VAL A 54 -4.53 -5.89 0.70
C VAL A 54 -3.16 -6.39 1.14
N GLU A 55 -2.95 -6.51 2.45
CA GLU A 55 -1.67 -6.98 3.04
C GLU A 55 -0.43 -6.17 2.61
N GLY A 56 -0.63 -4.94 2.15
CA GLY A 56 0.46 -4.07 1.67
C GLY A 56 0.75 -4.18 0.18
N GLU A 57 -0.05 -4.90 -0.60
CA GLU A 57 0.03 -4.98 -2.05
C GLU A 57 -1.21 -4.33 -2.70
N LEU A 58 -1.01 -3.72 -3.87
CA LEU A 58 -2.12 -3.13 -4.62
C LEU A 58 -2.97 -4.24 -5.25
N SER A 59 -4.22 -4.35 -4.82
CA SER A 59 -5.19 -5.26 -5.41
C SER A 59 -5.85 -4.58 -6.60
N ASN A 60 -5.58 -5.10 -7.79
CA ASN A 60 -6.15 -4.65 -9.06
C ASN A 60 -7.53 -5.24 -9.34
N GLU A 61 -8.34 -5.49 -8.31
CA GLU A 61 -9.77 -5.71 -8.48
C GLU A 61 -10.42 -4.40 -8.93
N GLN A 62 -10.20 -4.07 -10.21
CA GLN A 62 -11.04 -3.15 -10.94
C GLN A 62 -12.48 -3.65 -10.76
N PRO A 63 -13.44 -2.80 -10.41
CA PRO A 63 -14.82 -3.17 -10.62
C PRO A 63 -14.95 -3.46 -12.12
N ARG A 64 -15.13 -4.75 -12.47
CA ARG A 64 -15.47 -5.16 -13.83
C ARG A 64 -16.68 -4.30 -14.22
N LYS A 65 -16.46 -3.32 -15.08
CA LYS A 65 -17.55 -2.60 -15.75
C LYS A 65 -18.23 -3.64 -16.62
N ASN A 66 -19.43 -4.02 -16.19
CA ASN A 66 -20.40 -4.78 -16.97
C ASN A 66 -20.84 -3.97 -18.19
#